data_AF-A0A3C1S2W2-F1
#
_entry.id   AF-A0A3C1S2W2-F1
#
_cell.length_a   1.000
_cell.length_b   1.000
_cell.length_c   1.000
_cell.angle_alpha   90.00
_cell.angle_beta   90.00
_cell.angle_gamma   90.00
#
_symmetry.space_group_name_H-M   'P 1'
#
loop_
_entity.id
_entity.type
_entity.pdbx_description
1 polymer ?
#
loop_
_entity_poly.entity_id
_entity_poly.type
_entity_poly.pdbx_seq_one_letter_code
_entity_poly.pdbx_strand_id
1 'polypeptide(L)'
;MAAPTPVSSLVHSSTLVTAGVYLLFRHFRDLLFLRIQSLIVFIGVRTILIARVAAINEKDIKKIVALSTLSQLGLIVSSLGCK
;
A
#
# COMPACT_ATOMS: atom_id res chain seq x y z
N MET A 1 -6.67 19.06 -1.62
CA MET A 1 -6.10 18.52 -0.37
C MET A 1 -5.92 19.67 0.60
N ALA A 2 -6.66 19.67 1.71
CA ALA A 2 -6.88 20.81 2.62
C ALA A 2 -6.14 20.67 3.97
N ALA A 3 -4.94 20.09 3.97
CA ALA A 3 -4.14 19.93 5.18
C ALA A 3 -2.70 20.41 4.95
N PRO A 4 -2.07 21.08 5.94
CA PRO A 4 -0.71 21.60 5.83
C PRO A 4 0.30 20.47 5.58
N THR A 5 1.31 20.79 4.79
CA THR A 5 2.20 19.86 4.09
C THR A 5 3.13 18.98 4.93
N PRO A 6 3.51 19.27 6.19
CA PRO A 6 4.37 18.35 6.92
C PRO A 6 3.59 17.21 7.59
N VAL A 7 2.47 17.48 8.26
CA VAL A 7 1.75 16.48 9.08
C VAL A 7 1.02 15.44 8.22
N SER A 8 0.42 15.86 7.10
CA SER A 8 -0.26 14.94 6.18
C SER A 8 0.71 14.02 5.43
N SER A 9 1.92 14.49 5.12
CA SER A 9 2.98 13.64 4.56
C SER A 9 3.45 12.59 5.56
N LEU A 10 3.55 12.95 6.84
CA LEU A 10 4.15 12.10 7.86
C LEU A 10 3.17 11.01 8.33
N VAL A 11 1.96 11.39 8.71
CA VAL A 11 0.99 10.43 9.29
C VAL A 11 0.39 9.54 8.21
N HIS A 12 0.12 10.10 7.03
CA HIS A 12 -0.60 9.39 5.97
C HIS A 12 0.31 8.59 5.03
N SER A 13 1.61 8.92 4.98
CA SER A 13 2.57 8.23 4.11
C SER A 13 3.51 7.29 4.87
N SER A 14 3.83 7.56 6.15
CA SER A 14 4.92 6.83 6.83
C SER A 14 4.56 6.07 8.11
N THR A 15 3.49 6.39 8.83
CA THR A 15 3.18 5.72 10.13
C THR A 15 1.95 4.81 10.08
N LEU A 16 0.82 5.28 9.55
CA LEU A 16 -0.41 4.49 9.55
C LEU A 16 -0.28 3.29 8.61
N VAL A 17 0.35 3.48 7.45
CA VAL A 17 0.42 2.44 6.44
C VAL A 17 1.51 1.40 6.73
N THR A 18 2.61 1.81 7.37
CA THR A 18 3.66 0.89 7.82
C THR A 18 3.21 0.04 9.00
N ALA A 19 2.35 0.56 9.88
CA ALA A 19 1.76 -0.23 10.98
C ALA A 19 0.92 -1.41 10.46
N GLY A 20 0.15 -1.22 9.39
CA GLY A 20 -0.62 -2.30 8.75
C GLY A 20 0.27 -3.38 8.14
N VAL A 21 1.33 -2.98 7.43
CA VAL A 21 2.32 -3.92 6.86
C VAL A 21 3.08 -4.65 7.97
N TYR A 22 3.41 -3.97 9.07
CA TYR A 22 4.10 -4.57 10.22
C TYR A 22 3.25 -5.66 10.90
N LEU A 23 1.94 -5.44 11.06
CA LEU A 23 1.05 -6.47 11.61
C LEU A 23 0.97 -7.71 10.73
N LEU A 24 0.92 -7.52 9.40
CA LEU A 24 0.96 -8.61 8.42
C LEU A 24 2.29 -9.38 8.50
N PHE A 25 3.41 -8.66 8.65
CA PHE A 25 4.73 -9.27 8.82
C PHE A 25 4.81 -10.10 10.12
N ARG A 26 4.24 -9.58 11.22
CA ARG A 26 4.25 -10.27 12.52
C ARG A 26 3.43 -11.56 12.53
N HIS A 27 2.28 -11.60 11.85
CA HIS A 27 1.40 -12.78 11.79
C HIS A 27 1.63 -13.64 10.54
N PHE A 28 2.75 -13.42 9.84
CA PHE A 28 3.03 -14.10 8.57
C PHE A 28 3.03 -15.62 8.69
N ARG A 29 3.54 -16.17 9.80
CA ARG A 29 3.59 -17.61 10.07
C ARG A 29 2.19 -18.23 10.20
N ASP A 30 1.23 -17.50 10.75
CA ASP A 30 -0.16 -17.97 10.88
C ASP A 30 -0.90 -17.88 9.53
N LEU A 31 -0.58 -16.86 8.72
CA LEU A 31 -1.10 -16.70 7.35
C LEU A 31 -0.63 -17.81 6.39
N LEU A 32 0.61 -18.27 6.57
CA LEU A 32 1.18 -19.43 5.88
C LEU A 32 0.37 -20.71 6.15
N PHE A 33 0.01 -20.96 7.41
CA PHE A 33 -0.77 -22.12 7.81
C PHE A 33 -2.17 -22.14 7.17
N LEU A 34 -2.78 -20.96 7.02
CA LEU A 34 -4.12 -20.79 6.44
C LEU A 34 -4.14 -20.75 4.90
N ARG A 35 -2.98 -20.80 4.21
CA ARG A 35 -2.85 -20.72 2.74
C ARG A 35 -3.51 -19.47 2.12
N ILE A 36 -3.54 -18.35 2.84
CA ILE A 36 -4.18 -17.09 2.41
C ILE A 36 -3.26 -16.26 1.48
N GLN A 37 -2.02 -16.68 1.28
CA GLN A 37 -1.00 -16.03 0.44
C GLN A 37 -1.50 -15.56 -0.93
N SER A 38 -2.22 -16.42 -1.66
CA SER A 38 -2.73 -16.09 -2.99
C SER A 38 -3.73 -14.93 -2.98
N LEU A 39 -4.56 -14.84 -1.95
CA LEU A 39 -5.49 -13.72 -1.76
C LEU A 39 -4.75 -12.43 -1.44
N ILE A 40 -3.70 -12.48 -0.61
CA ILE A 40 -2.89 -11.30 -0.27
C ILE A 40 -2.20 -10.75 -1.51
N VAL A 41 -1.58 -11.63 -2.32
CA VAL A 41 -0.97 -11.23 -3.60
C VAL A 41 -2.02 -10.62 -4.53
N PHE A 42 -3.20 -11.23 -4.64
CA PHE A 42 -4.27 -10.74 -5.49
C PHE A 42 -4.76 -9.33 -5.09
N ILE A 43 -4.95 -9.10 -3.80
CA ILE A 43 -5.34 -7.79 -3.26
C ILE A 43 -4.23 -6.75 -3.50
N GLY A 44 -2.96 -7.12 -3.30
CA GLY A 44 -1.79 -6.26 -3.55
C GLY A 44 -1.68 -5.87 -5.03
N VAL A 45 -1.84 -6.82 -5.96
CA VAL A 45 -1.81 -6.54 -7.40
C VAL A 45 -2.98 -5.67 -7.84
N ARG A 46 -4.19 -5.93 -7.34
CA ARG A 46 -5.36 -5.09 -7.63
C ARG A 46 -5.16 -3.64 -7.15
N THR A 47 -4.61 -3.44 -5.96
CA THR A 47 -4.35 -2.09 -5.43
C THR A 47 -3.29 -1.34 -6.24
N ILE A 48 -2.23 -2.00 -6.70
CA ILE A 48 -1.23 -1.39 -7.60
C ILE A 48 -1.89 -0.93 -8.91
N LEU A 49 -2.74 -1.78 -9.51
CA LEU A 49 -3.40 -1.47 -10.78
C LEU A 49 -4.33 -0.26 -10.66
N ILE A 50 -5.18 -0.24 -9.63
CA ILE A 50 -6.12 0.86 -9.39
C ILE A 50 -5.34 2.17 -9.14
N ALA A 51 -4.30 2.12 -8.32
CA ALA A 51 -3.46 3.30 -8.02
C ALA A 51 -2.80 3.87 -9.26
N ARG A 52 -2.25 3.00 -10.13
CA ARG A 52 -1.58 3.40 -11.36
C ARG A 52 -2.54 4.00 -12.38
N VAL A 53 -3.70 3.38 -12.59
CA VAL A 53 -4.72 3.91 -13.50
C VAL A 53 -5.21 5.28 -13.02
N ALA A 54 -5.44 5.44 -11.71
CA ALA A 54 -5.82 6.72 -11.13
C ALA A 54 -4.72 7.79 -11.29
N ALA A 55 -3.44 7.41 -11.20
CA ALA A 55 -2.32 8.35 -11.30
C ALA A 55 -2.16 8.93 -12.72
N ILE A 56 -2.51 8.17 -13.76
CA ILE A 56 -2.43 8.63 -15.16
C ILE A 56 -3.49 9.71 -15.43
N ASN A 57 -4.65 9.62 -14.78
CA ASN A 57 -5.77 10.54 -15.03
C ASN A 57 -5.67 11.85 -14.24
N GLU A 58 -4.82 11.92 -13.20
CA GLU A 58 -4.72 13.11 -12.36
C GLU A 58 -3.72 14.14 -12.87
N LYS A 59 -4.13 15.41 -12.79
CA LYS A 59 -3.33 16.58 -13.20
C LYS A 59 -2.56 17.22 -12.02
N ASP A 60 -2.96 16.92 -10.79
CA ASP A 60 -2.34 17.44 -9.57
C ASP A 60 -1.10 16.62 -9.17
N ILE A 61 0.08 17.23 -9.22
CA ILE A 61 1.37 16.58 -8.85
C ILE A 61 1.32 15.96 -7.44
N LYS A 62 0.67 16.64 -6.48
CA LYS A 62 0.55 16.13 -5.10
C LYS A 62 -0.24 14.82 -5.02
N LYS A 63 -1.29 14.67 -5.83
CA LYS A 63 -2.08 13.43 -5.88
C LYS A 63 -1.32 12.33 -6.61
N ILE A 64 -0.58 12.66 -7.67
CA ILE A 64 0.28 11.70 -8.37
C ILE A 64 1.30 11.09 -7.40
N VAL A 65 1.96 11.92 -6.58
CA VAL A 65 2.92 11.42 -5.57
C VAL A 65 2.21 10.57 -4.52
N ALA A 66 1.04 10.97 -4.01
CA ALA A 66 0.28 10.16 -3.07
C ALA A 66 -0.10 8.79 -3.67
N LEU A 67 -0.60 8.74 -4.90
CA LEU A 67 -0.93 7.50 -5.60
C LEU A 67 0.31 6.63 -5.87
N SER A 68 1.48 7.25 -6.09
CA SER A 68 2.74 6.52 -6.23
C SER A 68 3.13 5.82 -4.92
N THR A 69 2.96 6.46 -3.75
CA THR A 69 3.21 5.80 -2.45
C THR A 69 2.24 4.65 -2.19
N LEU A 70 0.97 4.80 -2.60
CA LEU A 70 -0.02 3.72 -2.51
C LEU A 70 0.37 2.52 -3.38
N SER A 71 0.90 2.75 -4.58
CA SER A 71 1.40 1.68 -5.44
C SER A 71 2.63 0.96 -4.86
N GLN A 72 3.55 1.69 -4.21
CA GLN A 72 4.71 1.11 -3.52
C GLN A 72 4.30 0.23 -2.33
N LEU A 73 3.29 0.64 -1.58
CA LEU A 73 2.74 -0.14 -0.48
C LEU A 73 2.07 -1.43 -0.98
N GLY A 74 1.33 -1.36 -2.09
CA GLY A 74 0.77 -2.54 -2.75
C GLY A 74 1.86 -3.55 -3.19
N LEU A 75 3.03 -3.07 -3.63
CA LEU A 75 4.19 -3.91 -3.96
C LEU A 75 4.80 -4.59 -2.73
N ILE A 76 4.89 -3.89 -1.60
CA ILE A 76 5.42 -4.46 -0.35
C ILE A 76 4.48 -5.58 0.14
N VAL A 77 3.16 -5.35 0.10
CA VAL A 77 2.16 -6.35 0.51
C VAL A 77 2.11 -7.56 -0.43
N SER A 78 2.22 -7.35 -1.75
CA SER A 78 2.26 -8.46 -2.70
C SER A 78 3.55 -9.28 -2.57
N SER A 79 4.69 -8.63 -2.32
CA SER A 79 5.96 -9.32 -2.05
C SER A 79 5.90 -10.15 -0.77
N LEU A 80 5.14 -9.71 0.25
CA LEU A 80 4.92 -10.49 1.46
C LEU A 80 4.12 -11.76 1.16
N GLY A 81 3.00 -11.65 0.45
CA GLY A 81 2.17 -12.80 0.11
C GLY A 81 2.82 -13.81 -0.85
N CYS A 82 3.91 -13.45 -1.53
CA CYS A 82 4.65 -14.34 -2.43
C CYS A 82 5.70 -15.22 -1.69
N LYS A 83 6.08 -14.86 -0.46
CA LYS A 83 6.88 -15.73 0.41
C LYS A 83 5.99 -16.79 1.05
#